data_AF-A0A736NNL4-F1
#
_entry.id   AF-A0A736NNL4-F1
#
_cell.length_a   1.000
_cell.length_b   1.000
_cell.length_c   1.000
_cell.angle_alpha   90.00
_cell.angle_beta   90.00
_cell.angle_gamma   90.00
#
_symmetry.space_group_name_H-M   'P 1'
#
loop_
_entity.id
_entity.type
_entity.pdbx_description
1 polymer ?
#
loop_
_entity_poly.entity_id
_entity_poly.type
_entity_poly.pdbx_seq_one_letter_code
_entity_poly.pdbx_strand_id
1 'polypeptide(L)' 'MKEVKIYTIVSDQLSPPITGESFCTDMVRHSDYADLEEKCAALAAENAGLKKSEVEFNEYCRREC' A
#
# COMPACT_ATOMS: atom_id res chain seq x y z
N MET A 1 9.17 6.09 -0.81
CA MET A 1 8.17 5.43 0.05
C MET A 1 7.35 6.50 0.73
N LYS A 2 6.01 6.44 0.64
CA LYS A 2 5.14 7.31 1.43
C LYS A 2 5.12 6.75 2.86
N GLU A 3 5.27 7.61 3.85
CA GLU A 3 5.28 7.22 5.26
C GLU A 3 3.92 6.63 5.66
N VAL A 4 3.92 5.42 6.23
CA VAL A 4 2.71 4.79 6.78
C VAL A 4 2.43 5.42 8.14
N LYS A 5 1.26 6.04 8.29
CA LYS A 5 0.86 6.64 9.56
C LYS A 5 0.35 5.56 10.50
N ILE A 6 1.12 5.30 11.54
CA ILE A 6 0.73 4.43 12.65
C ILE A 6 0.22 5.34 13.76
N TYR A 7 -0.99 5.09 14.23
CA TYR A 7 -1.58 5.83 15.35
C TYR A 7 -1.52 4.97 16.60
N THR A 8 -0.94 5.50 17.67
CA THR A 8 -1.00 4.85 18.97
C THR A 8 -2.30 5.25 19.66
N ILE A 9 -3.05 4.26 20.17
CA ILE A 9 -4.22 4.49 21.01
C ILE A 9 -3.90 4.06 22.45
N VAL A 10 -4.31 4.90 23.40
CA VAL A 10 -4.19 4.62 24.83
C VAL A 10 -5.21 3.55 25.24
N SER A 11 -4.78 2.63 26.11
CA SER A 11 -5.53 1.41 26.44
C SER A 11 -6.88 1.64 27.14
N ASP A 12 -7.09 2.83 27.73
CA ASP A 12 -8.33 3.26 28.37
C ASP A 12 -9.44 3.64 27.36
N GLN A 13 -9.06 3.97 26.13
CA GLN A 13 -9.99 4.30 25.03
C GLN A 13 -10.45 3.04 24.27
N LEU A 14 -9.96 1.86 24.65
CA LEU A 14 -10.35 0.57 24.09
C LEU A 14 -11.56 -0.02 24.82
N SER A 15 -12.34 -0.84 24.13
CA SER A 15 -13.48 -1.57 24.70
C SER A 15 -13.35 -3.07 24.43
N PRO A 16 -13.13 -3.92 25.45
CA PRO A 16 -12.92 -3.54 26.86
C PRO A 16 -11.57 -2.83 27.07
N PRO A 17 -11.44 -1.98 28.11
CA PRO A 17 -10.16 -1.34 28.43
C PRO A 17 -9.10 -2.40 28.77
N ILE A 18 -7.88 -2.21 28.30
CA ILE A 18 -6.78 -3.14 28.57
C ILE A 18 -5.94 -2.59 29.71
N THR A 19 -5.94 -3.29 30.85
CA THR A 19 -5.12 -2.93 32.02
C THR A 19 -3.85 -3.74 32.05
N GLY A 20 -2.71 -3.07 31.87
CA GLY A 20 -1.36 -3.65 31.97
C GLY A 20 -0.33 -2.68 31.41
N GLU A 21 0.71 -2.37 32.17
CA GLU A 21 1.73 -1.35 31.83
C GLU A 21 2.60 -1.70 30.60
N SER A 22 2.39 -2.89 30.00
CA SER A 22 3.16 -3.40 28.87
C SER A 22 2.38 -3.49 27.55
N PHE A 23 1.15 -2.96 27.48
CA PHE A 23 0.33 -3.05 26.27
C PHE A 23 0.43 -1.77 25.43
N CYS A 24 1.06 -1.87 24.25
CA CYS A 24 0.97 -0.85 23.20
C CYS A 24 -0.06 -1.29 22.15
N THR A 25 -0.96 -0.38 21.77
CA THR A 25 -1.92 -0.61 20.68
C THR A 25 -1.68 0.38 19.57
N ASP A 26 -1.22 -0.15 18.44
CA ASP A 26 -1.04 0.61 17.22
C ASP A 26 -2.18 0.30 16.25
N MET A 27 -2.75 1.34 15.66
CA MET A 27 -3.88 1.26 14.75
C MET A 27 -3.56 1.92 13.42
N VAL A 28 -4.16 1.39 12.37
CA VAL A 28 -4.20 2.00 11.03
C VAL A 28 -5.65 2.35 10.74
N ARG A 29 -5.89 3.55 10.21
CA ARG A 29 -7.25 3.96 9.85
C ARG A 29 -7.67 3.27 8.56
N HIS A 30 -8.95 2.93 8.47
CA HIS A 30 -9.54 2.39 7.25
C HIS A 30 -9.28 3.30 6.03
N SER A 31 -9.33 4.61 6.19
CA SER A 31 -9.01 5.57 5.12
C SER A 31 -7.58 5.41 4.61
N ASP A 32 -6.62 5.22 5.51
CA ASP A 32 -5.22 5.06 5.14
C ASP A 32 -4.99 3.74 4.39
N TYR A 33 -5.77 2.70 4.71
CA TYR A 33 -5.78 1.43 3.99
C TYR A 33 -6.44 1.54 2.61
N ALA A 34 -7.61 2.18 2.51
CA ALA A 34 -8.29 2.42 1.22
C ALA A 34 -7.40 3.24 0.26
N ASP A 35 -6.76 4.28 0.76
CA ASP A 35 -5.77 5.08 0.03
C ASP A 35 -4.57 4.23 -0.45
N LEU A 36 -4.20 3.19 0.29
CA LEU A 36 -3.12 2.28 -0.09
C LEU A 36 -3.57 1.33 -1.19
N GLU A 37 -4.78 0.77 -1.09
CA GLU A 37 -5.37 -0.09 -2.11
C GLU A 37 -5.49 0.64 -3.47
N GLU A 38 -5.95 1.88 -3.47
CA GLU A 38 -6.03 2.70 -4.69
C GLU A 38 -4.64 2.89 -5.34
N LYS A 39 -3.61 3.19 -4.54
CA LYS A 39 -2.23 3.32 -5.05
C LYS A 39 -1.72 2.00 -5.60
N CYS A 40 -2.01 0.89 -4.94
CA CYS A 40 -1.63 -0.44 -5.43
C CYS A 40 -2.31 -0.76 -6.76
N ALA A 41 -3.59 -0.43 -6.92
CA ALA A 41 -4.32 -0.60 -8.17
C ALA A 41 -3.74 0.27 -9.30
N ALA A 42 -3.42 1.54 -9.01
CA ALA A 42 -2.78 2.44 -9.97
C ALA A 42 -1.40 1.93 -10.41
N LEU A 43 -0.55 1.50 -9.47
CA LEU A 43 0.76 0.92 -9.76
C LEU A 43 0.66 -0.39 -10.55
N ALA A 44 -0.35 -1.21 -10.29
CA ALA A 44 -0.59 -2.43 -11.06
C ALA A 44 -0.95 -2.10 -12.52
N ALA A 45 -1.80 -1.08 -12.72
CA ALA A 45 -2.18 -0.62 -14.06
C ALA A 45 -0.97 -0.03 -14.83
N GLU A 46 -0.15 0.80 -14.17
CA GLU A 46 1.08 1.35 -14.75
C GLU A 46 2.05 0.23 -15.16
N ASN A 47 2.31 -0.72 -14.26
CA ASN A 47 3.18 -1.86 -14.54
C ASN A 47 2.67 -2.72 -15.70
N ALA A 48 1.36 -2.91 -15.83
CA ALA A 48 0.77 -3.62 -16.96
C ALA A 48 1.02 -2.86 -18.29
N GLY A 49 0.87 -1.53 -18.27
CA GLY A 49 1.17 -0.67 -19.42
C GLY A 49 2.65 -0.73 -19.82
N LEU A 50 3.56 -0.66 -18.85
CA LEU A 50 5.00 -0.76 -19.08
C LEU A 50 5.41 -2.11 -19.68
N LYS A 51 4.90 -3.22 -19.13
CA LYS A 51 5.15 -4.57 -19.68
C LYS A 51 4.66 -4.70 -21.12
N LYS A 52 3.51 -4.11 -21.45
CA LYS A 52 3.01 -4.09 -22.82
C LYS A 52 3.95 -3.30 -23.73
N SER A 53 4.36 -2.10 -23.30
CA SER A 53 5.31 -1.27 -24.06
C SER A 53 6.66 -1.97 -24.26
N GLU A 54 7.14 -2.73 -23.27
CA GLU A 54 8.37 -3.52 -23.36
C GLU A 54 8.26 -4.61 -24.44
N VAL A 55 7.14 -5.35 -24.47
CA VAL A 55 6.89 -6.37 -25.49
C VAL A 55 6.84 -5.75 -26.89
N GLU A 56 6.08 -4.67 -27.07
CA GLU A 56 5.94 -3.97 -28.36
C GLU A 56 7.30 -3.44 -28.85
N PHE A 57 8.10 -2.86 -27.96
CA PHE A 57 9.44 -2.39 -28.29
C PHE A 57 10.36 -3.54 -28.72
N ASN A 58 10.35 -4.65 -27.98
CA ASN A 58 11.16 -5.84 -28.31
C ASN A 58 10.76 -6.44 -29.66
N GLU A 59 9.47 -6.46 -29.99
CA GLU A 59 8.98 -6.91 -31.30
C GLU A 59 9.42 -5.98 -32.43
N TYR A 60 9.34 -4.66 -32.23
CA TYR A 60 9.82 -3.69 -33.19
C TYR A 60 11.31 -3.89 -33.47
N CYS A 61 12.14 -3.99 -32.43
CA CYS A 61 13.58 -4.23 -32.59
C CYS A 61 13.90 -5.54 -33.33
N ARG A 62 13.11 -6.60 -33.13
CA ARG A 62 13.28 -7.87 -33.87
C ARG A 62 12.91 -7.77 -35.34
N ARG A 63 12.05 -6.83 -35.73
CA ARG A 63 11.62 -6.65 -37.13
C ARG A 63 12.58 -5.80 -37.94
N GLU A 64 13.29 -4.88 -37.28
CA GLU A 64 14.19 -3.91 -37.91
C GLU A 64 15.68 -4.36 -37.93
N CYS A 65 16.02 -5.50 -37.32
CA CYS A 65 17.34 -6.15 -37.32
C CYS A 65 17.32 -7.45 -38.14
#